data_AF-A0A967EBH7-F1
#
_entry.id   AF-A0A967EBH7-F1
#
_cell.length_a   1.000
_cell.length_b   1.000
_cell.length_c   1.000
_cell.angle_alpha   90.00
_cell.angle_beta   90.00
_cell.angle_gamma   90.00
#
_symmetry.space_group_name_H-M   'P 1'
#
loop_
_entity.id
_entity.type
_entity.pdbx_description
1 polymer ?
#
loop_
_entity_poly.entity_id
_entity_poly.type
_entity_poly.pdbx_seq_one_letter_code
_entity_poly.pdbx_strand_id
1 'polypeptide(L)'
;SLKQEDEPLARLQAETYDPETGQWQLMAAATVPRLYHSTALLLPDGRVVTAGGNPEGGHSVKWDPPDPEEEMRLEVFSPPYLFKGPRPTIGTMDPEWNYGQQLTVPTAQAAQIRWAHLVKGGVTTHSFDCEQRLVDLPIVSRNEASLRLTVPGNPNLAPPGWYMLFIVNTKGVPSVATWVHLT
;
A
#
# COMPACT_ATOMS: atom_id res chain seq x y z
N SER A 1 -0.80 34.28 6.23
CA SER A 1 -1.35 33.48 7.33
C SER A 1 -2.30 32.49 6.68
N LEU A 2 -1.84 31.25 6.49
CA LEU A 2 -2.63 30.16 5.91
C LEU A 2 -3.76 29.88 6.90
N LYS A 3 -5.00 30.17 6.51
CA LYS A 3 -6.15 29.80 7.34
C LYS A 3 -6.09 28.29 7.55
N GLN A 4 -6.13 27.91 8.82
CA GLN A 4 -6.22 26.54 9.33
C GLN A 4 -7.30 25.77 8.56
N GLU A 5 -7.07 24.48 8.35
CA GLU A 5 -7.98 23.62 7.60
C GLU A 5 -9.24 23.39 8.44
N ASP A 6 -10.39 23.97 8.07
CA ASP A 6 -11.63 23.80 8.85
C ASP A 6 -12.35 22.48 8.47
N GLU A 7 -12.86 21.73 9.45
CA GLU A 7 -13.63 20.49 9.25
C GLU A 7 -14.76 20.57 8.20
N PRO A 8 -15.56 21.65 8.09
CA PRO A 8 -16.59 21.77 7.06
C PRO A 8 -16.05 21.72 5.62
N LEU A 9 -14.74 21.88 5.42
CA LEU A 9 -14.07 21.74 4.12
C LEU A 9 -13.48 20.35 3.89
N ALA A 10 -13.47 19.48 4.90
CA ALA A 10 -12.92 18.14 4.78
C ALA A 10 -13.58 17.35 3.65
N ARG A 11 -12.75 16.62 2.90
CA ARG A 11 -13.22 15.69 1.87
C ARG A 11 -13.19 14.29 2.46
N LEU A 12 -14.38 13.75 2.75
CA LEU A 12 -14.53 12.39 3.26
C LEU A 12 -14.49 11.35 2.14
N GLN A 13 -14.79 11.75 0.90
CA GLN A 13 -14.81 10.83 -0.23
C GLN A 13 -13.38 10.45 -0.62
N ALA A 14 -13.03 9.18 -0.46
CA ALA A 14 -11.81 8.66 -1.04
C ALA A 14 -11.98 8.51 -2.57
N GLU A 15 -10.88 8.60 -3.30
CA GLU A 15 -10.85 8.40 -4.75
C GLU A 15 -9.74 7.42 -5.12
N THR A 16 -9.94 6.64 -6.18
CA THR A 16 -8.89 5.83 -6.78
C THR A 16 -8.59 6.38 -8.18
N TYR A 17 -7.31 6.44 -8.51
CA TYR A 17 -6.82 6.86 -9.82
C TYR A 17 -6.35 5.65 -10.61
N ASP A 18 -6.85 5.51 -11.83
CA ASP A 18 -6.38 4.53 -12.79
C ASP A 18 -5.36 5.18 -13.75
N PRO A 19 -4.06 4.85 -13.66
CA PRO A 19 -3.04 5.43 -14.53
C PRO A 19 -3.13 4.96 -15.99
N GLU A 20 -3.79 3.83 -16.30
CA GLU A 20 -3.96 3.37 -17.68
C GLU A 20 -4.97 4.24 -18.44
N THR A 21 -6.03 4.68 -17.75
CA THR A 21 -7.13 5.46 -18.35
C THR A 21 -7.09 6.95 -17.98
N GLY A 22 -6.28 7.33 -16.99
CA GLY A 22 -6.22 8.68 -16.43
C GLY A 22 -7.50 9.10 -15.71
N GLN A 23 -8.34 8.14 -15.29
CA GLN A 23 -9.64 8.41 -14.69
C GLN A 23 -9.61 8.26 -13.17
N TRP A 24 -10.43 9.09 -12.51
CA TRP A 24 -10.73 8.98 -11.08
C TRP A 24 -12.07 8.29 -10.87
N GLN A 25 -12.18 7.49 -9.81
CA GLN A 25 -13.43 6.90 -9.37
C GLN A 25 -13.65 7.18 -7.88
N LEU A 26 -14.87 7.57 -7.51
CA LEU A 26 -15.25 7.77 -6.12
C LEU A 26 -15.37 6.43 -5.39
N MET A 27 -14.77 6.34 -4.21
CA MET A 27 -14.77 5.16 -3.33
C MET A 27 -15.73 5.37 -2.14
N ALA A 28 -15.71 4.51 -1.12
CA ALA A 28 -16.47 4.75 0.11
C ALA A 28 -15.99 6.03 0.82
N ALA A 29 -16.92 6.74 1.45
CA ALA A 29 -16.58 7.89 2.29
C ALA A 29 -16.02 7.42 3.64
N ALA A 30 -14.97 8.09 4.12
CA ALA A 30 -14.46 8.00 5.47
C ALA A 30 -15.49 8.57 6.47
N THR A 31 -15.40 8.14 7.74
CA THR A 31 -16.25 8.68 8.81
C THR A 31 -15.50 9.72 9.65
N VAL A 32 -14.17 9.78 9.52
CA VAL A 32 -13.29 10.70 10.23
C VAL A 32 -12.64 11.66 9.24
N PRO A 33 -12.73 12.99 9.45
CA PRO A 33 -12.00 13.95 8.63
C PRO A 33 -10.48 13.78 8.83
N ARG A 34 -9.74 13.69 7.72
CA ARG A 34 -8.27 13.64 7.70
C ARG A 34 -7.75 14.92 7.07
N LEU A 35 -7.25 15.80 7.92
CA LEU A 35 -6.73 17.13 7.56
C LEU A 35 -5.22 17.18 7.86
N TYR A 36 -4.67 18.34 8.19
CA TYR A 36 -3.29 18.54 8.58
C TYR A 36 -2.83 17.52 9.64
N HIS A 37 -1.57 17.09 9.57
CA HIS A 37 -1.01 16.00 10.39
C HIS A 37 -1.66 14.60 10.26
N SER A 38 -2.49 14.37 9.23
CA SER A 38 -2.94 13.01 8.92
C SER A 38 -1.91 12.18 8.13
N THR A 39 -2.12 10.87 8.10
CA THR A 39 -1.31 9.88 7.39
C THR A 39 -2.18 8.81 6.75
N ALA A 40 -1.71 8.24 5.64
CA ALA A 40 -2.30 7.06 5.01
C ALA A 40 -1.19 6.07 4.62
N LEU A 41 -1.34 4.80 4.99
CA LEU A 41 -0.33 3.76 4.72
C LEU A 41 -0.95 2.48 4.19
N LEU A 42 -0.30 1.87 3.20
CA LEU A 42 -0.65 0.53 2.71
C LEU A 42 -0.27 -0.53 3.74
N LEU A 43 -1.21 -1.40 4.07
CA LEU A 43 -1.01 -2.55 4.93
C LEU A 43 -0.64 -3.81 4.12
N PRO A 44 0.10 -4.78 4.71
CA PRO A 44 0.46 -6.03 4.05
C PRO A 44 -0.73 -6.86 3.55
N ASP A 45 -1.92 -6.66 4.12
CA ASP A 45 -3.13 -7.35 3.67
C ASP A 45 -3.90 -6.59 2.57
N GLY A 46 -3.31 -5.57 1.96
CA GLY A 46 -3.94 -4.80 0.88
C GLY A 46 -5.07 -3.88 1.34
N ARG A 47 -5.14 -3.55 2.63
CA ARG A 47 -5.98 -2.45 3.11
C ARG A 47 -5.14 -1.17 3.25
N VAL A 48 -5.79 -0.02 3.38
CA VAL A 48 -5.12 1.25 3.65
C VAL A 48 -5.56 1.74 5.02
N VAL A 49 -4.62 1.96 5.93
CA VAL A 49 -4.92 2.63 7.21
C VAL A 49 -4.82 4.12 7.04
N THR A 50 -5.74 4.86 7.64
CA THR A 50 -5.67 6.31 7.82
C THR A 50 -5.67 6.65 9.31
N ALA A 51 -4.87 7.62 9.69
CA ALA A 51 -4.69 8.01 11.09
C ALA A 51 -4.33 9.50 11.21
N GLY A 52 -4.42 10.02 12.43
CA GLY A 52 -4.01 11.38 12.76
C GLY A 52 -4.92 12.46 12.18
N GLY A 53 -4.58 13.69 12.55
CA GLY A 53 -5.31 14.90 12.22
C GLY A 53 -5.19 15.89 13.35
N ASN A 54 -4.72 17.11 13.06
CA ASN A 54 -4.75 18.25 13.97
C ASN A 54 -4.97 19.53 13.15
N PRO A 55 -6.21 19.77 12.69
CA PRO A 55 -6.54 20.87 11.80
C PRO A 55 -6.26 22.26 12.39
N GLU A 56 -6.34 22.40 13.72
CA GLU A 56 -6.11 23.67 14.42
C GLU A 56 -4.61 23.99 14.62
N GLY A 57 -3.72 23.06 14.24
CA GLY A 57 -2.27 23.26 14.24
C GLY A 57 -1.60 23.02 15.59
N GLY A 58 -2.34 22.44 16.54
CA GLY A 58 -1.90 22.07 17.88
C GLY A 58 -1.39 23.25 18.70
N HIS A 59 -2.09 23.59 19.77
CA HIS A 59 -1.47 24.44 20.79
C HIS A 59 -0.44 23.60 21.57
N SER A 60 0.70 24.18 21.98
CA SER A 60 1.62 23.53 22.93
C SER A 60 0.94 23.39 24.29
N VAL A 61 0.02 22.44 24.41
CA VAL A 61 -0.69 22.12 25.64
C VAL A 61 0.04 20.99 26.34
N LYS A 62 -0.06 20.99 27.68
CA LYS A 62 0.32 19.81 28.45
C LYS A 62 -0.64 18.70 28.03
N TRP A 63 -0.12 17.61 27.46
CA TRP A 63 -0.91 16.45 27.08
C TRP A 63 -1.82 16.00 28.23
N ASP A 64 -3.14 16.10 28.03
CA ASP A 64 -4.18 15.65 28.96
C ASP A 64 -5.25 14.88 28.16
N PRO A 65 -5.17 13.54 28.10
CA PRO A 65 -6.07 12.76 27.26
C PRO A 65 -7.51 12.72 27.82
N PRO A 66 -8.55 12.81 26.97
CA PRO A 66 -8.50 12.99 25.51
C PRO A 66 -8.25 14.46 25.13
N ASP A 67 -7.26 14.69 24.27
CA ASP A 67 -7.03 16.01 23.67
C ASP A 67 -8.05 16.24 22.55
N PRO A 68 -8.95 17.23 22.67
CA PRO A 68 -9.96 17.49 21.64
C PRO A 68 -9.37 18.01 20.33
N GLU A 69 -8.10 18.44 20.30
CA GLU A 69 -7.43 18.98 19.11
C GLU A 69 -6.72 17.89 18.26
N GLU A 70 -6.63 16.65 18.77
CA GLU A 70 -5.92 15.55 18.11
C GLU A 70 -6.86 14.39 17.72
N GLU A 71 -6.83 13.98 16.46
CA GLU A 71 -7.63 12.86 15.95
C GLU A 71 -6.91 11.52 16.16
N MET A 72 -7.23 10.87 17.28
CA MET A 72 -6.60 9.63 17.71
C MET A 72 -7.22 8.35 17.13
N ARG A 73 -8.34 8.44 16.40
CA ARG A 73 -8.99 7.27 15.79
C ARG A 73 -8.26 6.84 14.52
N LEU A 74 -8.29 5.53 14.27
CA LEU A 74 -7.81 4.91 13.04
C LEU A 74 -9.00 4.46 12.20
N GLU A 75 -8.93 4.62 10.89
CA GLU A 75 -9.86 3.97 9.96
C GLU A 75 -9.07 3.10 8.98
N VAL A 76 -9.60 1.91 8.67
CA VAL A 76 -8.99 0.99 7.71
C VAL A 76 -9.91 0.86 6.50
N PHE A 77 -9.48 1.42 5.38
CA PHE A 77 -10.15 1.33 4.10
C PHE A 77 -9.86 -0.03 3.44
N SER A 78 -10.93 -0.73 3.03
CA SER A 78 -10.85 -1.98 2.27
C SER A 78 -11.20 -1.70 0.81
N PRO A 79 -10.22 -1.69 -0.12
CA PRO A 79 -10.48 -1.33 -1.51
C PRO A 79 -11.39 -2.36 -2.23
N PRO A 80 -12.08 -1.96 -3.32
CA PRO A 80 -13.02 -2.83 -4.04
C PRO A 80 -12.45 -4.19 -4.48
N TYR A 81 -11.14 -4.28 -4.74
CA TYR A 81 -10.51 -5.54 -5.12
C TYR A 81 -10.65 -6.64 -4.06
N LEU A 82 -10.80 -6.30 -2.77
CA LEU A 82 -10.96 -7.29 -1.70
C LEU A 82 -12.33 -7.98 -1.74
N PHE A 83 -13.27 -7.45 -2.53
CA PHE A 83 -14.63 -7.99 -2.68
C PHE A 83 -14.84 -8.70 -4.02
N LYS A 84 -13.79 -8.89 -4.83
CA LYS A 84 -13.87 -9.53 -6.17
C LYS A 84 -13.64 -11.06 -6.15
N GLY A 85 -13.58 -11.68 -4.97
CA GLY A 85 -13.46 -13.12 -4.79
C GLY A 85 -12.21 -13.53 -3.99
N PRO A 86 -11.81 -14.82 -4.04
CA PRO A 86 -10.71 -15.33 -3.24
C PRO A 86 -9.36 -14.71 -3.65
N ARG A 87 -8.52 -14.49 -2.65
CA ARG A 87 -7.16 -13.97 -2.82
C ARG A 87 -6.20 -15.10 -3.19
N PRO A 88 -5.23 -14.84 -4.09
CA PRO A 88 -4.13 -15.79 -4.29
C PRO A 88 -3.25 -15.88 -3.04
N THR A 89 -2.54 -16.99 -2.89
CA THR A 89 -1.64 -17.25 -1.74
C THR A 89 -0.21 -17.45 -2.21
N ILE A 90 0.74 -16.91 -1.46
CA ILE A 90 2.18 -17.13 -1.64
C ILE A 90 2.61 -18.18 -0.61
N GLY A 91 3.28 -19.25 -1.07
CA GLY A 91 3.87 -20.26 -0.19
C GLY A 91 5.19 -19.81 0.43
N THR A 92 5.75 -20.62 1.33
CA THR A 92 7.04 -20.35 1.97
C THR A 92 8.17 -20.26 0.94
N MET A 93 9.02 -19.24 1.07
CA MET A 93 10.18 -19.00 0.23
C MET A 93 11.25 -18.25 1.02
N ASP A 94 12.48 -18.22 0.50
CA ASP A 94 13.57 -17.44 1.06
C ASP A 94 13.26 -15.92 0.92
N PRO A 95 13.29 -15.14 2.01
CA PRO A 95 13.08 -13.70 1.93
C PRO A 95 14.30 -12.95 1.37
N GLU A 96 15.52 -13.51 1.35
CA GLU A 96 16.73 -12.78 0.96
C GLU A 96 16.96 -12.85 -0.56
N TRP A 97 16.86 -11.70 -1.24
CA TRP A 97 16.83 -11.60 -2.69
C TRP A 97 17.99 -10.75 -3.23
N ASN A 98 18.64 -11.23 -4.29
CA ASN A 98 19.70 -10.51 -4.98
C ASN A 98 19.18 -9.82 -6.25
N TYR A 99 19.72 -8.65 -6.58
CA TYR A 99 19.42 -7.98 -7.86
C TYR A 99 19.72 -8.86 -9.09
N GLY A 100 18.85 -8.76 -10.10
CA GLY A 100 19.01 -9.44 -11.40
C GLY A 100 18.80 -10.95 -11.38
N GLN A 101 18.59 -11.58 -10.22
CA GLN A 101 18.35 -13.01 -10.15
C GLN A 101 16.95 -13.38 -10.65
N GLN A 102 16.79 -14.64 -11.06
CA GLN A 102 15.48 -15.23 -11.26
C GLN A 102 15.17 -16.20 -10.12
N LEU A 103 13.99 -16.08 -9.54
CA LEU A 103 13.57 -16.89 -8.38
C LEU A 103 12.17 -17.46 -8.57
N THR A 104 11.88 -18.49 -7.79
CA THR A 104 10.60 -19.20 -7.81
C THR A 104 9.73 -18.72 -6.66
N VAL A 105 8.54 -18.20 -6.96
CA VAL A 105 7.51 -17.84 -5.99
C VAL A 105 6.44 -18.93 -5.97
N PRO A 106 6.29 -19.70 -4.88
CA PRO A 106 5.29 -20.76 -4.80
C PRO A 106 3.87 -20.17 -4.72
N THR A 107 2.96 -20.68 -5.54
CA THR A 107 1.54 -20.37 -5.49
C THR A 107 0.73 -21.42 -6.27
N ALA A 108 -0.28 -22.01 -5.65
CA ALA A 108 -1.18 -22.96 -6.31
C ALA A 108 -2.12 -22.29 -7.34
N GLN A 109 -2.11 -20.96 -7.43
CA GLN A 109 -2.94 -20.18 -8.35
C GLN A 109 -2.13 -19.56 -9.50
N ALA A 110 -0.95 -20.09 -9.80
CA ALA A 110 0.01 -19.53 -10.78
C ALA A 110 -0.61 -19.21 -12.16
N ALA A 111 -1.49 -20.08 -12.67
CA ALA A 111 -2.18 -19.87 -13.94
C ALA A 111 -3.07 -18.62 -13.96
N GLN A 112 -3.55 -18.17 -12.79
CA GLN A 112 -4.48 -17.05 -12.64
C GLN A 112 -3.78 -15.75 -12.21
N ILE A 113 -2.47 -15.74 -12.03
CA ILE A 113 -1.74 -14.53 -11.63
C ILE A 113 -1.57 -13.61 -12.84
N ARG A 114 -1.92 -12.34 -12.74
CA ARG A 114 -1.65 -11.34 -13.80
C ARG A 114 -0.33 -10.64 -13.54
N TRP A 115 -0.11 -10.21 -12.30
CA TRP A 115 1.04 -9.39 -11.93
C TRP A 115 1.73 -9.89 -10.66
N ALA A 116 3.01 -9.55 -10.53
CA ALA A 116 3.78 -9.68 -9.31
C ALA A 116 4.54 -8.36 -9.09
N HIS A 117 4.47 -7.81 -7.88
CA HIS A 117 5.02 -6.50 -7.56
C HIS A 117 5.74 -6.52 -6.22
N LEU A 118 6.83 -5.77 -6.13
CA LEU A 118 7.40 -5.31 -4.87
C LEU A 118 6.82 -3.95 -4.55
N VAL A 119 6.32 -3.77 -3.33
CA VAL A 119 5.89 -2.47 -2.82
C VAL A 119 6.75 -2.13 -1.60
N LYS A 120 7.48 -1.02 -1.66
CA LYS A 120 8.26 -0.55 -0.51
C LYS A 120 7.29 0.00 0.54
N GLY A 121 7.56 -0.28 1.82
CA GLY A 121 6.77 0.28 2.91
C GLY A 121 6.82 1.81 2.88
N GLY A 122 5.67 2.46 3.05
CA GLY A 122 5.58 3.92 3.11
C GLY A 122 6.05 4.45 4.46
N VAL A 123 6.66 5.64 4.43
CA VAL A 123 6.96 6.44 5.62
C VAL A 123 6.44 7.82 5.34
N THR A 124 5.31 8.18 5.95
CA THR A 124 4.62 9.42 5.60
C THR A 124 4.29 10.29 6.79
N THR A 125 4.49 11.59 6.60
CA THR A 125 4.06 12.67 7.48
C THR A 125 3.86 13.93 6.65
N HIS A 126 2.97 14.83 7.06
CA HIS A 126 2.76 16.11 6.36
C HIS A 126 2.51 15.93 4.85
N SER A 127 1.72 14.91 4.49
CA SER A 127 1.41 14.55 3.10
C SER A 127 2.64 14.25 2.24
N PHE A 128 3.74 13.82 2.87
CA PHE A 128 5.02 13.58 2.21
C PHE A 128 5.49 12.15 2.49
N ASP A 129 5.61 11.34 1.44
CA ASP A 129 6.18 9.98 1.46
C ASP A 129 7.24 9.87 0.36
N CYS A 130 8.50 9.61 0.75
CA CYS A 130 9.61 9.41 -0.18
C CYS A 130 9.99 7.95 -0.38
N GLU A 131 9.40 7.04 0.38
CA GLU A 131 9.79 5.63 0.39
C GLU A 131 8.88 4.81 -0.52
N GLN A 132 7.56 5.01 -0.44
CA GLN A 132 6.59 4.18 -1.14
C GLN A 132 6.84 4.18 -2.65
N ARG A 133 7.01 2.99 -3.20
CA ARG A 133 7.12 2.74 -4.63
C ARG A 133 6.61 1.35 -4.97
N LEU A 134 6.09 1.19 -6.17
CA LEU A 134 5.70 -0.09 -6.75
C LEU A 134 6.72 -0.45 -7.85
N VAL A 135 7.26 -1.65 -7.79
CA VAL A 135 8.23 -2.18 -8.75
C VAL A 135 7.71 -3.49 -9.32
N ASP A 136 7.55 -3.54 -10.64
CA ASP A 136 7.09 -4.73 -11.34
C ASP A 136 8.15 -5.82 -11.37
N LEU A 137 7.71 -7.06 -11.15
CA LEU A 137 8.52 -8.26 -11.31
C LEU A 137 8.05 -9.03 -12.56
N PRO A 138 8.85 -9.07 -13.64
CA PRO A 138 8.51 -9.83 -14.83
C PRO A 138 8.30 -11.31 -14.50
N ILE A 139 7.14 -11.85 -14.88
CA ILE A 139 6.85 -13.29 -14.77
C ILE A 139 7.40 -13.98 -16.02
N VAL A 140 8.53 -14.69 -15.89
CA VAL A 140 9.23 -15.31 -17.03
C VAL A 140 8.73 -16.71 -17.36
N SER A 141 8.22 -17.44 -16.37
CA SER A 141 7.56 -18.73 -16.59
C SER A 141 6.61 -19.06 -15.44
N ARG A 142 5.74 -20.04 -15.67
CA ARG A 142 4.74 -20.50 -14.71
C ARG A 142 4.57 -22.02 -14.86
N ASN A 143 4.30 -22.69 -13.75
CA ASN A 143 3.81 -24.06 -13.74
C ASN A 143 2.56 -24.13 -12.86
N GLU A 144 2.11 -25.34 -12.49
CA GLU A 144 0.89 -25.53 -11.69
C GLU A 144 0.99 -25.00 -10.24
N ALA A 145 2.21 -24.89 -9.71
CA ALA A 145 2.47 -24.62 -8.29
C ALA A 145 3.38 -23.40 -8.04
N SER A 146 3.91 -22.74 -9.08
CA SER A 146 4.80 -21.60 -8.90
C SER A 146 4.89 -20.67 -10.11
N LEU A 147 5.35 -19.46 -9.82
CA LEU A 147 5.80 -18.46 -10.79
C LEU A 147 7.32 -18.39 -10.75
N ARG A 148 7.95 -18.14 -11.89
CA ARG A 148 9.34 -17.70 -11.95
C ARG A 148 9.37 -16.22 -12.28
N LEU A 149 10.01 -15.45 -11.41
CA LEU A 149 10.09 -13.99 -11.49
C LEU A 149 11.53 -13.54 -11.75
N THR A 150 11.71 -12.40 -12.41
CA THR A 150 13.01 -11.72 -12.49
C THR A 150 13.03 -10.55 -11.49
N VAL A 151 14.02 -10.55 -10.60
CA VAL A 151 14.28 -9.41 -9.71
C VAL A 151 14.93 -8.29 -10.53
N PRO A 152 14.55 -7.00 -10.33
CA PRO A 152 15.17 -5.89 -11.03
C PRO A 152 16.70 -5.94 -10.89
N GLY A 153 17.43 -5.64 -11.96
CA GLY A 153 18.89 -5.56 -11.93
C GLY A 153 19.42 -4.19 -11.49
N ASN A 154 18.56 -3.18 -11.42
CA ASN A 154 18.95 -1.79 -11.17
C ASN A 154 18.48 -1.35 -9.76
N PRO A 155 19.39 -1.15 -8.80
CA PRO A 155 19.04 -0.70 -7.45
C PRO A 155 18.47 0.72 -7.40
N ASN A 156 18.58 1.51 -8.47
CA ASN A 156 17.91 2.82 -8.52
C ASN A 156 16.39 2.69 -8.75
N LEU A 157 15.92 1.58 -9.35
CA LEU A 157 14.50 1.30 -9.52
C LEU A 157 13.90 0.76 -8.21
N ALA A 158 14.60 -0.18 -7.59
CA ALA A 158 14.26 -0.75 -6.28
C ALA A 158 15.45 -0.59 -5.33
N PRO A 159 15.54 0.49 -4.53
CA PRO A 159 16.61 0.66 -3.56
C PRO A 159 16.67 -0.49 -2.54
N PRO A 160 17.84 -0.86 -2.01
CA PRO A 160 17.96 -1.96 -1.06
C PRO A 160 17.03 -1.85 0.15
N GLY A 161 16.71 -3.00 0.74
CA GLY A 161 15.91 -3.10 1.96
C GLY A 161 14.64 -3.93 1.78
N TRP A 162 13.71 -3.77 2.72
CA TRP A 162 12.51 -4.60 2.82
C TRP A 162 11.38 -4.12 1.92
N TYR A 163 10.71 -5.08 1.29
CA TYR A 163 9.56 -4.90 0.41
C TYR A 163 8.44 -5.89 0.73
N MET A 164 7.21 -5.45 0.51
CA MET A 164 6.03 -6.31 0.44
C MET A 164 5.93 -6.90 -0.98
N LEU A 165 6.05 -8.23 -1.10
CA LEU A 165 5.73 -8.93 -2.33
C LEU A 165 4.23 -9.20 -2.41
N PHE A 166 3.58 -8.69 -3.45
CA PHE A 166 2.21 -9.04 -3.82
C PHE A 166 2.18 -9.82 -5.13
N ILE A 167 1.33 -10.85 -5.21
CA ILE A 167 0.85 -11.40 -6.48
C ILE A 167 -0.61 -11.02 -6.67
N VAL A 168 -0.99 -10.60 -7.87
CA VAL A 168 -2.33 -10.11 -8.18
C VAL A 168 -2.94 -10.99 -9.26
N ASN A 169 -4.14 -11.51 -9.02
CA ASN A 169 -4.79 -12.39 -9.99
C ASN A 169 -5.41 -11.62 -11.18
N THR A 170 -5.91 -12.34 -12.18
CA THR A 170 -6.54 -11.78 -13.39
C THR A 170 -7.82 -10.97 -13.12
N LYS A 171 -8.41 -11.07 -11.92
CA LYS A 171 -9.54 -10.25 -11.46
C LYS A 171 -9.09 -8.99 -10.71
N GLY A 172 -7.78 -8.78 -10.56
CA GLY A 172 -7.21 -7.67 -9.80
C GLY A 172 -7.19 -7.87 -8.29
N VAL A 173 -7.37 -9.10 -7.78
CA VAL A 173 -7.34 -9.39 -6.34
C VAL A 173 -5.89 -9.69 -5.90
N PRO A 174 -5.32 -8.92 -4.96
CA PRO A 174 -3.97 -9.16 -4.45
C PRO A 174 -3.94 -10.27 -3.39
N SER A 175 -2.81 -10.97 -3.27
CA SER A 175 -2.48 -11.80 -2.11
C SER A 175 -2.34 -10.96 -0.84
N VAL A 176 -2.30 -11.59 0.33
CA VAL A 176 -1.59 -10.97 1.46
C VAL A 176 -0.11 -10.95 1.09
N ALA A 177 0.60 -9.89 1.45
CA ALA A 177 2.00 -9.74 1.13
C ALA A 177 2.89 -10.72 1.92
N THR A 178 3.98 -11.11 1.28
CA THR A 178 5.14 -11.72 1.95
C THR A 178 6.28 -10.70 1.96
N TRP A 179 6.97 -10.55 3.08
CA TRP A 179 8.13 -9.67 3.15
C TRP A 179 9.36 -10.30 2.51
N VAL A 180 10.06 -9.52 1.70
CA VAL A 180 11.35 -9.90 1.09
C VAL A 180 12.36 -8.78 1.31
N HIS A 181 13.62 -9.15 1.42
CA HIS A 181 14.73 -8.24 1.61
C HIS A 181 15.60 -8.24 0.35
N LEU A 182 15.78 -7.07 -0.24
CA LEU A 182 16.50 -6.91 -1.50
C LEU A 182 17.90 -6.36 -1.23
N THR A 183 18.92 -7.13 -1.63
CA THR A 183 20.35 -6.84 -1.42
C THR A 183 21.17 -6.90 -2.70
#